data_AF-A0A0P9L986-F1
#
_entry.id   AF-A0A0P9L986-F1
#
_cell.length_a   1.000
_cell.length_b   1.000
_cell.length_c   1.000
_cell.angle_alpha   90.00
_cell.angle_beta   90.00
_cell.angle_gamma   90.00
#
_symmetry.space_group_name_H-M   'P 1'
#
loop_
_entity.id
_entity.type
_entity.pdbx_description
1 polymer ?
#
loop_
_entity_poly.entity_id
_entity_poly.type
_entity_poly.pdbx_seq_one_letter_code
_entity_poly.pdbx_strand_id
1 'polypeptide(L)'
;MPQADHPSCRRIGTMNLPLTTSPPPLPASLASDSYPPGFSKTTQELARSLLHPLKPDLDVETTWLTYRDSKVAADDGANIHSVPLISSLVEHFTGLLNWTDNDVQGLYPTPSPTSQTPAIQPLGRAAIVDFYTRVSQQLEQFYSQKLADYWAVATPDGETRSNRYLAEQIECLKSECAVLIASGKMATGHYSLLSAALGPCATRPAGNIAQIQPHSIFSLSTRVGDGPAIAISGAFAIARRLRKEPLLQLDEEELEDVLLFTPHDGLEAFASLTHMNERLAQRATEPDYRRRLGIEPAAEQATVSSRCNGSTPCWKAIF
;
A
#
# COMPACT_ATOMS: atom_id res chain seq x y z
N MET A 1 15.18 -72.90 -2.44
CA MET A 1 16.58 -73.23 -2.07
C MET A 1 17.07 -74.30 -3.04
N PRO A 2 18.31 -74.24 -3.55
CA PRO A 2 19.52 -73.86 -2.83
C PRO A 2 20.25 -72.61 -3.35
N GLN A 3 21.22 -72.23 -2.54
CA GLN A 3 22.01 -71.00 -2.43
C GLN A 3 23.47 -71.32 -2.84
N ALA A 4 24.20 -70.34 -3.38
CA ALA A 4 25.58 -69.97 -2.97
C ALA A 4 26.31 -69.12 -4.05
N ASP A 5 26.46 -67.84 -3.70
CA ASP A 5 27.65 -66.96 -3.73
C ASP A 5 28.77 -67.07 -4.79
N HIS A 6 28.90 -65.97 -5.56
CA HIS A 6 30.07 -65.08 -5.86
C HIS A 6 31.49 -65.64 -6.14
N PRO A 7 32.31 -65.01 -7.03
CA PRO A 7 32.81 -63.63 -6.80
C PRO A 7 33.18 -62.75 -8.03
N SER A 8 33.22 -61.44 -7.72
CA SER A 8 34.18 -60.39 -8.13
C SER A 8 34.40 -60.00 -9.60
N CYS A 9 33.98 -58.77 -9.94
CA CYS A 9 34.86 -57.77 -10.56
C CYS A 9 34.33 -56.31 -10.41
N ARG A 10 35.11 -55.52 -9.67
CA ARG A 10 35.38 -54.06 -9.75
C ARG A 10 34.23 -53.07 -9.98
N ARG A 11 34.02 -52.18 -8.99
CA ARG A 11 33.60 -50.79 -9.25
C ARG A 11 34.44 -49.80 -8.45
N ILE A 12 34.80 -48.74 -9.15
CA ILE A 12 35.68 -47.63 -8.83
C ILE A 12 35.20 -46.88 -7.57
N GLY A 13 36.13 -46.55 -6.69
CA GLY A 13 35.87 -45.76 -5.48
C GLY A 13 35.47 -44.33 -5.82
N THR A 14 34.26 -43.94 -5.42
CA THR A 14 33.85 -42.55 -5.27
C THR A 14 34.04 -42.16 -3.80
N MET A 15 34.94 -41.20 -3.55
CA MET A 15 35.03 -40.49 -2.28
C MET A 15 33.67 -39.84 -1.97
N ASN A 16 33.00 -40.30 -0.92
CA ASN A 16 31.87 -39.58 -0.34
C ASN A 16 32.40 -38.41 0.48
N LEU A 17 32.41 -37.23 -0.11
CA LEU A 17 32.43 -35.98 0.64
C LEU A 17 31.11 -35.89 1.43
N PRO A 18 31.12 -35.55 2.73
CA PRO A 18 29.89 -35.34 3.47
C PRO A 18 29.16 -34.13 2.85
N LEU A 19 27.94 -34.36 2.36
CA LEU A 19 27.01 -33.28 2.03
C LEU A 19 26.82 -32.46 3.31
N THR A 20 27.43 -31.27 3.35
CA THR A 20 27.03 -30.21 4.26
C THR A 20 25.58 -29.87 3.93
N THR A 21 24.67 -30.46 4.70
CA THR A 21 23.26 -30.08 4.76
C THR A 21 23.20 -28.59 5.09
N SER A 22 22.67 -27.79 4.15
CA SER A 22 22.26 -26.41 4.42
C SER A 22 21.41 -26.37 5.68
N PRO A 23 21.58 -25.38 6.56
CA PRO A 23 20.69 -25.21 7.70
C PRO A 23 19.24 -25.10 7.19
N PRO A 24 18.27 -25.75 7.85
CA PRO A 24 16.89 -25.67 7.45
C PRO A 24 16.46 -24.21 7.42
N PRO A 25 15.67 -23.77 6.42
CA PRO A 25 15.11 -22.43 6.41
C PRO A 25 14.36 -22.25 7.73
N LEU A 26 14.61 -21.11 8.39
CA LEU A 26 13.93 -20.73 9.63
C LEU A 26 12.42 -20.94 9.44
N PRO A 27 11.73 -21.59 10.39
CA PRO A 27 10.30 -21.81 10.28
C PRO A 27 9.61 -20.46 10.09
N ALA A 28 8.88 -20.31 8.98
CA ALA A 28 8.03 -19.16 8.73
C ALA A 28 7.09 -19.02 9.93
N SER A 29 7.23 -17.91 10.65
CA SER A 29 6.41 -17.59 11.81
C SER A 29 4.94 -17.56 11.37
N LEU A 30 4.15 -18.56 11.80
CA LEU A 30 2.69 -18.67 11.63
C LEU A 30 1.90 -17.56 12.35
N ALA A 31 2.55 -16.47 12.75
CA ALA A 31 1.97 -15.42 13.59
C ALA A 31 1.46 -14.20 12.79
N SER A 32 1.24 -14.31 11.48
CA SER A 32 0.87 -13.16 10.62
C SER A 32 -0.26 -13.44 9.62
N ASP A 33 -1.16 -14.38 9.90
CA ASP A 33 -2.20 -14.77 8.93
C ASP A 33 -3.47 -13.90 8.93
N SER A 34 -3.64 -13.04 9.95
CA SER A 34 -4.86 -12.23 10.09
C SER A 34 -4.80 -10.86 9.42
N TYR A 35 -3.61 -10.32 9.17
CA TYR A 35 -3.41 -8.97 8.63
C TYR A 35 -2.31 -8.96 7.57
N PRO A 36 -2.40 -8.07 6.56
CA PRO A 36 -1.34 -7.89 5.59
C PRO A 36 0.01 -7.62 6.27
N PRO A 37 1.14 -8.04 5.66
CA PRO A 37 2.46 -7.77 6.21
C PRO A 37 2.64 -6.26 6.42
N GLY A 38 3.11 -5.87 7.60
CA GLY A 38 3.40 -4.46 7.91
C GLY A 38 4.70 -4.00 7.25
N PHE A 39 4.75 -2.74 6.83
CA PHE A 39 5.92 -2.16 6.16
C PHE A 39 7.19 -2.27 7.01
N SER A 40 7.16 -1.80 8.27
CA SER A 40 8.33 -1.84 9.17
C SER A 40 8.85 -3.25 9.43
N LYS A 41 7.94 -4.23 9.60
CA LYS A 41 8.32 -5.65 9.79
C LYS A 41 8.95 -6.22 8.52
N THR A 42 8.45 -5.81 7.36
CA THR A 42 9.03 -6.22 6.07
C THR A 42 10.41 -5.59 5.85
N THR A 43 10.59 -4.31 6.18
CA THR A 43 11.89 -3.63 6.17
C THR A 43 12.89 -4.34 7.07
N GLN A 44 12.45 -4.77 8.25
CA GLN A 44 13.24 -5.52 9.20
C GLN A 44 13.67 -6.91 8.69
N GLU A 45 12.76 -7.66 8.04
CA GLU A 45 13.10 -8.93 7.40
C GLU A 45 14.16 -8.76 6.30
N LEU A 46 13.99 -7.74 5.44
CA LEU A 46 14.95 -7.41 4.39
C LEU A 46 16.31 -6.98 4.98
N ALA A 47 16.29 -6.11 5.99
CA ALA A 47 17.48 -5.65 6.70
C ALA A 47 18.26 -6.83 7.29
N ARG A 48 17.58 -7.76 7.98
CA ARG A 48 18.20 -8.99 8.49
C ARG A 48 18.83 -9.81 7.38
N SER A 49 18.09 -10.04 6.28
CA SER A 49 18.60 -10.84 5.16
C SER A 49 19.86 -10.24 4.53
N LEU A 50 19.94 -8.91 4.41
CA LEU A 50 21.07 -8.23 3.82
C LEU A 50 22.26 -8.11 4.79
N LEU A 51 22.01 -8.01 6.09
CA LEU A 51 23.06 -7.92 7.12
C LEU A 51 23.59 -9.28 7.57
N HIS A 52 22.81 -10.36 7.46
CA HIS A 52 23.19 -11.69 7.92
C HIS A 52 24.54 -12.17 7.37
N PRO A 53 24.90 -11.96 6.07
CA PRO A 53 26.21 -12.33 5.56
C PRO A 53 27.39 -11.52 6.13
N LEU A 54 27.12 -10.29 6.62
CA LEU A 54 28.16 -9.37 7.13
C LEU A 54 28.31 -9.48 8.65
N LYS A 55 27.19 -9.65 9.36
CA LYS A 55 27.14 -9.77 10.81
C LYS A 55 25.90 -10.59 11.23
N PRO A 56 26.02 -11.93 11.28
CA PRO A 56 24.87 -12.82 11.51
C PRO A 56 24.23 -12.64 12.88
N ASP A 57 25.02 -12.27 13.90
CA ASP A 57 24.58 -12.08 15.28
C ASP A 57 24.02 -10.67 15.55
N LEU A 58 23.89 -9.83 14.53
CA LEU A 58 23.36 -8.48 14.70
C LEU A 58 21.85 -8.51 14.92
N ASP A 59 21.42 -8.06 16.09
CA ASP A 59 20.01 -7.80 16.34
C ASP A 59 19.61 -6.43 15.78
N VAL A 60 18.94 -6.45 14.62
CA VAL A 60 18.47 -5.24 13.95
C VAL A 60 17.40 -4.47 14.73
N GLU A 61 16.69 -5.11 15.68
CA GLU A 61 15.63 -4.47 16.46
C GLU A 61 16.20 -3.53 17.54
N THR A 62 17.31 -3.94 18.14
CA THR A 62 17.97 -3.20 19.22
C THR A 62 19.12 -2.33 18.73
N THR A 63 19.37 -2.33 17.41
CA THR A 63 20.43 -1.52 16.80
C THR A 63 19.94 -0.10 16.50
N TRP A 64 20.81 0.88 16.76
CA TRP A 64 20.58 2.29 16.54
C TRP A 64 21.54 2.83 15.48
N LEU A 65 21.03 3.65 14.56
CA LEU A 65 21.83 4.50 13.70
C LEU A 65 22.14 5.79 14.44
N THR A 66 23.40 6.22 14.41
CA THR A 66 23.79 7.58 14.77
C THR A 66 24.31 8.31 13.54
N TYR A 67 23.79 9.50 13.31
CA TYR A 67 24.23 10.39 12.23
C TYR A 67 24.27 11.84 12.72
N ARG A 68 24.96 12.70 11.97
CA ARG A 68 25.02 14.14 12.23
C ARG A 68 24.24 14.87 11.14
N ASP A 69 23.35 15.76 11.54
CA ASP A 69 22.67 16.69 10.63
C ASP A 69 23.62 17.85 10.29
N SER A 70 23.95 17.97 9.01
CA SER A 70 24.86 19.00 8.49
C SER A 70 24.20 20.35 8.27
N LYS A 71 22.85 20.43 8.34
CA LYS A 71 22.09 21.69 8.23
C LYS A 71 21.97 22.42 9.58
N VAL A 72 22.16 21.72 10.69
CA VAL A 72 22.12 22.29 12.03
C VAL A 72 23.51 22.77 12.42
N ALA A 73 23.61 24.02 12.86
CA ALA A 73 24.87 24.59 13.35
C ALA A 73 25.45 23.69 14.47
N ALA A 74 26.77 23.54 14.48
CA ALA A 74 27.45 22.73 15.47
C ALA A 74 27.40 23.41 16.85
N ASP A 75 26.32 23.18 17.58
CA ASP A 75 26.12 23.65 18.95
C ASP A 75 25.89 22.43 19.86
N ASP A 76 26.80 22.21 20.79
CA ASP A 76 26.77 21.23 21.90
C ASP A 76 26.15 19.84 21.63
N GLY A 77 26.35 19.28 20.43
CA GLY A 77 25.87 17.94 20.07
C GLY A 77 24.38 17.86 19.70
N ALA A 78 23.67 18.99 19.62
CA ALA A 78 22.28 19.06 19.20
C ALA A 78 22.04 18.61 17.74
N ASN A 79 23.11 18.57 16.94
CA ASN A 79 23.09 18.09 15.56
C ASN A 79 23.39 16.59 15.43
N ILE A 80 23.55 15.84 16.53
CA ILE A 80 23.75 14.39 16.51
C ILE A 80 22.42 13.72 16.86
N HIS A 81 21.95 12.87 15.95
CA HIS A 81 20.73 12.12 16.11
C HIS A 81 21.05 10.64 16.30
N SER A 82 20.30 9.98 17.19
CA SER A 82 20.31 8.53 17.30
C SER A 82 18.88 8.01 17.20
N VAL A 83 18.68 7.12 16.23
CA VAL A 83 17.35 6.61 15.86
C VAL A 83 17.41 5.09 15.68
N PRO A 84 16.31 4.35 15.93
CA PRO A 84 16.28 2.92 15.68
C PRO A 84 16.57 2.58 14.21
N LEU A 85 17.37 1.56 13.95
CA LEU A 85 17.84 1.19 12.61
C LEU A 85 16.69 0.98 11.62
N ILE A 86 15.61 0.32 12.03
CA ILE A 86 14.47 0.05 11.15
C ILE A 86 13.72 1.34 10.80
N SER A 87 13.54 2.25 11.75
CA SER A 87 12.90 3.54 11.52
C SER A 87 13.71 4.39 10.55
N SER A 88 15.04 4.46 10.72
CA SER A 88 15.90 5.21 9.80
C SER A 88 15.98 4.62 8.40
N LEU A 89 15.88 3.29 8.25
CA LEU A 89 15.75 2.66 6.92
C LEU A 89 14.46 3.07 6.22
N VAL A 90 13.35 3.13 6.97
CA VAL A 90 12.07 3.63 6.45
C VAL A 90 12.16 5.11 6.08
N GLU A 91 12.72 5.94 6.95
CA GLU A 91 12.93 7.37 6.68
C GLU A 91 13.84 7.59 5.46
N HIS A 92 14.86 6.75 5.28
CA HIS A 92 15.74 6.85 4.12
C HIS A 92 15.02 6.47 2.83
N PHE A 93 14.21 5.41 2.86
CA PHE A 93 13.40 5.00 1.73
C PHE A 93 12.35 6.06 1.34
N THR A 94 11.73 6.72 2.32
CA THR A 94 10.73 7.78 2.06
C THR A 94 11.35 9.16 1.78
N GLY A 95 12.68 9.28 1.83
CA GLY A 95 13.41 10.52 1.56
C GLY A 95 13.46 11.51 2.73
N LEU A 96 12.92 11.15 3.91
CA LEU A 96 13.01 11.94 5.14
C LEU A 96 14.44 11.96 5.70
N LEU A 97 15.20 10.90 5.48
CA LEU A 97 16.62 10.81 5.80
C LEU A 97 17.43 10.72 4.50
N ASN A 98 18.37 11.64 4.29
CA ASN A 98 19.23 11.62 3.11
C ASN A 98 20.69 11.88 3.47
N TRP A 99 21.62 11.28 2.73
CA TRP A 99 23.06 11.39 2.99
C TRP A 99 23.71 12.67 2.44
N THR A 100 22.96 13.48 1.69
CA THR A 100 23.43 14.81 1.27
C THR A 100 23.45 15.78 2.44
N ASP A 101 22.47 15.64 3.34
CA ASP A 101 22.26 16.52 4.48
C ASP A 101 22.72 15.88 5.80
N ASN A 102 23.06 14.59 5.81
CA ASN A 102 23.37 13.84 7.02
C ASN A 102 24.63 12.98 6.88
N ASP A 103 25.51 13.04 7.89
CA ASP A 103 26.75 12.28 7.95
C ASP A 103 26.65 11.10 8.92
N VAL A 104 26.73 9.87 8.39
CA VAL A 104 26.72 8.64 9.20
C VAL A 104 27.91 8.61 10.17
N GLN A 105 27.62 8.42 11.46
CA GLN A 105 28.65 8.20 12.49
C GLN A 105 28.92 6.71 12.70
N GLY A 106 27.86 5.89 12.81
CA GLY A 106 27.98 4.45 13.01
C GLY A 106 26.66 3.79 13.43
N LEU A 107 26.69 2.47 13.60
CA LEU A 107 25.64 1.69 14.24
C LEU A 107 26.05 1.32 15.67
N TYR A 108 25.11 1.39 16.60
CA TYR A 108 25.35 1.19 18.02
C TYR A 108 24.28 0.31 18.67
N PRO A 109 24.60 -0.44 19.73
CA PRO A 109 23.62 -1.23 20.48
C PRO A 109 22.81 -0.39 21.48
N THR A 110 22.99 0.93 21.50
CA THR A 110 22.39 1.85 22.47
C THR A 110 22.00 3.16 21.79
N PRO A 111 20.90 3.81 22.21
CA PRO A 111 20.45 5.12 21.71
C PRO A 111 21.37 6.29 22.09
N SER A 112 22.27 6.12 23.07
CA SER A 112 23.10 7.21 23.57
C SER A 112 24.57 6.79 23.61
N PRO A 113 25.21 6.57 22.45
CA PRO A 113 26.60 6.18 22.38
C PRO A 113 27.49 7.32 22.89
N THR A 114 28.42 6.98 23.79
CA THR A 114 29.48 7.89 24.22
C THR A 114 30.69 7.75 23.30
N SER A 115 31.69 8.64 23.44
CA SER A 115 32.96 8.53 22.71
C SER A 115 33.71 7.22 22.95
N GLN A 116 33.39 6.50 24.03
CA GLN A 116 33.95 5.20 24.38
C GLN A 116 33.11 4.01 23.86
N THR A 117 31.89 4.26 23.40
CA THR A 117 31.02 3.20 22.87
C THR A 117 31.52 2.82 21.48
N PRO A 118 32.03 1.59 21.28
CA PRO A 118 32.52 1.20 19.96
C PRO A 118 31.35 1.04 18.99
N ALA A 119 31.51 1.56 17.78
CA ALA A 119 30.58 1.27 16.69
C ALA A 119 30.63 -0.22 16.33
N ILE A 120 29.49 -0.76 15.92
CA ILE A 120 29.34 -2.17 15.57
C ILE A 120 30.19 -2.50 14.34
N GLN A 121 31.26 -3.27 14.55
CA GLN A 121 32.11 -3.79 13.47
C GLN A 121 31.51 -5.06 12.82
N PRO A 122 31.76 -5.32 11.53
CA PRO A 122 32.63 -4.58 10.59
C PRO A 122 31.95 -3.43 9.83
N LEU A 123 30.77 -2.98 10.29
CA LEU A 123 29.94 -2.00 9.58
C LEU A 123 30.48 -0.57 9.76
N GLY A 124 31.53 -0.24 9.01
CA GLY A 124 32.02 1.13 8.88
C GLY A 124 31.06 2.03 8.10
N ARG A 125 31.33 3.35 8.08
CA ARG A 125 30.45 4.36 7.46
C ARG A 125 30.04 4.03 6.02
N ALA A 126 31.01 3.68 5.17
CA ALA A 126 30.73 3.32 3.77
C ALA A 126 29.81 2.08 3.66
N ALA A 127 30.06 1.05 4.47
CA ALA A 127 29.23 -0.16 4.49
C ALA A 127 27.79 0.14 4.96
N ILE A 128 27.61 1.09 5.88
CA ILE A 128 26.28 1.54 6.32
C ILE A 128 25.55 2.26 5.18
N VAL A 129 26.21 3.20 4.50
CA VAL A 129 25.62 3.92 3.36
C VAL A 129 25.22 2.94 2.23
N ASP A 130 26.09 1.99 1.91
CA ASP A 130 25.82 0.95 0.92
C ASP A 130 24.65 0.05 1.34
N PHE A 131 24.58 -0.32 2.62
CA PHE A 131 23.48 -1.11 3.17
C PHE A 131 22.13 -0.39 3.04
N TYR A 132 22.06 0.88 3.42
CA TYR A 132 20.85 1.70 3.28
C TYR A 132 20.43 1.83 1.82
N THR A 133 21.39 2.07 0.92
CA THR A 133 21.13 2.13 -0.52
C THR A 133 20.53 0.84 -1.04
N ARG A 134 21.08 -0.32 -0.65
CA ARG A 134 20.57 -1.64 -1.05
C ARG A 134 19.17 -1.92 -0.52
N VAL A 135 18.91 -1.56 0.74
CA VAL A 135 17.55 -1.68 1.32
C VAL A 135 16.59 -0.83 0.49
N SER A 136 16.88 0.45 0.27
CA SER A 136 16.00 1.34 -0.49
C SER A 136 15.73 0.85 -1.92
N GLN A 137 16.72 0.27 -2.59
CA GLN A 137 16.58 -0.29 -3.94
C GLN A 137 15.71 -1.55 -4.01
N GLN A 138 15.65 -2.34 -2.94
CA GLN A 138 14.97 -3.64 -2.92
C GLN A 138 13.62 -3.62 -2.19
N LEU A 139 13.41 -2.65 -1.30
CA LEU A 139 12.30 -2.65 -0.35
C LEU A 139 10.93 -2.62 -1.04
N GLU A 140 10.75 -1.80 -2.08
CA GLU A 140 9.48 -1.72 -2.81
C GLU A 140 9.09 -3.05 -3.44
N GLN A 141 10.03 -3.68 -4.18
CA GLN A 141 9.78 -4.96 -4.84
C GLN A 141 9.54 -6.07 -3.81
N PHE A 142 10.35 -6.12 -2.75
CA PHE A 142 10.22 -7.12 -1.70
C PHE A 142 8.90 -7.00 -0.95
N TYR A 143 8.47 -5.78 -0.61
CA TYR A 143 7.20 -5.53 0.05
C TYR A 143 6.00 -5.83 -0.86
N SER A 144 6.08 -5.44 -2.13
CA SER A 144 5.05 -5.74 -3.13
C SER A 144 4.86 -7.25 -3.30
N GLN A 145 5.95 -8.02 -3.35
CA GLN A 145 5.86 -9.48 -3.42
C GLN A 145 5.21 -10.08 -2.16
N LYS A 146 5.60 -9.61 -0.97
CA LYS A 146 5.01 -10.06 0.30
C LYS A 146 3.51 -9.79 0.37
N LEU A 147 3.06 -8.63 -0.11
CA LEU A 147 1.63 -8.31 -0.22
C LEU A 147 0.93 -9.20 -1.24
N ALA A 148 1.53 -9.43 -2.40
CA ALA A 148 0.97 -10.32 -3.42
C ALA A 148 0.80 -11.75 -2.90
N ASP A 149 1.84 -12.28 -2.26
CA ASP A 149 1.82 -13.60 -1.63
C ASP A 149 0.71 -13.67 -0.57
N TYR A 150 0.60 -12.65 0.29
CA TYR A 150 -0.46 -12.56 1.30
C TYR A 150 -1.85 -12.62 0.67
N TRP A 151 -2.11 -11.86 -0.40
CA TRP A 151 -3.43 -11.83 -1.03
C TRP A 151 -3.76 -13.10 -1.83
N ALA A 152 -2.74 -13.80 -2.34
CA ALA A 152 -2.88 -15.00 -3.14
C ALA A 152 -3.08 -16.30 -2.32
N VAL A 153 -2.83 -16.28 -1.01
CA VAL A 153 -3.05 -17.45 -0.14
C VAL A 153 -4.49 -17.96 -0.27
N ALA A 154 -4.63 -19.23 -0.62
CA ALA A 154 -5.91 -19.92 -0.62
C ALA A 154 -6.38 -20.18 0.82
N THR A 155 -7.64 -19.88 1.07
CA THR A 155 -8.37 -20.22 2.29
C THR A 155 -8.77 -21.71 2.29
N PRO A 156 -9.18 -22.29 3.43
CA PRO A 156 -9.62 -23.69 3.50
C PRO A 156 -10.75 -24.05 2.51
N ASP A 157 -11.57 -23.08 2.13
CA ASP A 157 -12.69 -23.24 1.19
C ASP A 157 -12.27 -23.14 -0.29
N GLY A 158 -10.97 -22.96 -0.56
CA GLY A 158 -10.40 -22.89 -1.92
C GLY A 158 -10.45 -21.50 -2.57
N GLU A 159 -11.06 -20.51 -1.94
CA GLU A 159 -11.01 -19.11 -2.39
C GLU A 159 -9.72 -18.42 -1.93
N THR A 160 -9.22 -17.44 -2.70
CA THR A 160 -8.10 -16.61 -2.24
C THR A 160 -8.52 -15.66 -1.11
N ARG A 161 -7.57 -15.25 -0.28
CA ARG A 161 -7.79 -14.22 0.74
C ARG A 161 -8.33 -12.92 0.14
N SER A 162 -7.87 -12.55 -1.05
CA SER A 162 -8.41 -11.39 -1.79
C SER A 162 -9.90 -11.53 -2.12
N ASN A 163 -10.35 -12.69 -2.60
CA ASN A 163 -11.76 -12.90 -2.94
C ASN A 163 -12.65 -12.82 -1.70
N ARG A 164 -12.22 -13.43 -0.59
CA ARG A 164 -12.94 -13.34 0.68
C ARG A 164 -13.04 -11.90 1.18
N TYR A 165 -11.94 -11.16 1.15
CA TYR A 165 -11.93 -9.75 1.52
C TYR A 165 -12.92 -8.95 0.67
N LEU A 166 -12.92 -9.15 -0.65
CA LEU A 166 -13.86 -8.48 -1.56
C LEU A 166 -15.31 -8.85 -1.26
N ALA A 167 -15.61 -10.12 -1.01
CA ALA A 167 -16.95 -10.57 -0.65
C ALA A 167 -17.44 -9.92 0.66
N GLU A 168 -16.57 -9.85 1.68
CA GLU A 168 -16.86 -9.16 2.93
C GLU A 168 -17.12 -7.66 2.71
N GLN A 169 -16.31 -6.97 1.88
CA GLN A 169 -16.53 -5.56 1.54
C GLN A 169 -17.86 -5.34 0.80
N ILE A 170 -18.23 -6.23 -0.13
CA ILE A 170 -19.50 -6.14 -0.86
C ILE A 170 -20.69 -6.27 0.10
N GLU A 171 -20.64 -7.22 1.03
CA GLU A 171 -21.71 -7.39 2.03
C GLU A 171 -21.78 -6.23 3.02
N CYS A 172 -20.64 -5.66 3.41
CA CYS A 172 -20.59 -4.42 4.19
C CYS A 172 -21.29 -3.26 3.47
N LEU A 173 -20.97 -3.03 2.19
CA LEU A 173 -21.58 -1.97 1.38
C LEU A 173 -23.10 -2.16 1.22
N LYS A 174 -23.55 -3.39 0.97
CA LYS A 174 -24.99 -3.70 0.90
C LYS A 174 -25.69 -3.44 2.23
N SER A 175 -25.07 -3.84 3.34
CA SER A 175 -25.60 -3.63 4.69
C SER A 175 -25.69 -2.15 5.03
N GLU A 176 -24.65 -1.37 4.70
CA GLU A 176 -24.64 0.09 4.85
C GLU A 176 -25.79 0.72 4.05
N CYS A 177 -25.96 0.33 2.78
CA CYS A 177 -27.06 0.82 1.94
C CYS A 177 -28.44 0.52 2.56
N ALA A 178 -28.63 -0.68 3.13
CA ALA A 178 -29.87 -1.03 3.81
C ALA A 178 -30.15 -0.13 5.04
N VAL A 179 -29.12 0.21 5.81
CA VAL A 179 -29.24 1.16 6.95
C VAL A 179 -29.55 2.58 6.45
N LEU A 180 -28.93 3.02 5.36
CA LEU A 180 -29.20 4.31 4.75
C LEU A 180 -30.64 4.40 4.19
N ILE A 181 -31.19 3.28 3.72
CA ILE A 181 -32.61 3.19 3.34
C ILE A 181 -33.51 3.30 4.56
N ALA A 182 -33.24 2.54 5.62
CA ALA A 182 -34.03 2.58 6.86
C ALA A 182 -34.04 3.98 7.51
N SER A 183 -32.96 4.75 7.33
CA SER A 183 -32.84 6.14 7.82
C SER A 183 -33.37 7.20 6.83
N GLY A 184 -33.95 6.79 5.70
CA GLY A 184 -34.54 7.69 4.70
C GLY A 184 -33.51 8.50 3.88
N LYS A 185 -32.22 8.18 3.97
CA LYS A 185 -31.15 8.83 3.20
C LYS A 185 -30.98 8.23 1.81
N MET A 186 -31.50 7.02 1.59
CA MET A 186 -31.48 6.31 0.31
C MET A 186 -32.83 5.64 0.03
N ALA A 187 -33.13 5.43 -1.25
CA ALA A 187 -34.24 4.59 -1.73
C ALA A 187 -33.81 3.16 -2.07
N THR A 188 -34.76 2.20 -2.07
CA THR A 188 -34.55 0.80 -2.46
C THR A 188 -34.01 0.61 -3.88
N GLY A 189 -34.28 1.57 -4.77
CA GLY A 189 -33.72 1.63 -6.12
C GLY A 189 -32.19 1.75 -6.13
N HIS A 190 -31.59 2.35 -5.10
CA HIS A 190 -30.14 2.44 -4.94
C HIS A 190 -29.53 1.10 -4.52
N TYR A 191 -30.17 0.37 -3.59
CA TYR A 191 -29.72 -0.97 -3.21
C TYR A 191 -29.70 -1.92 -4.42
N SER A 192 -30.73 -1.81 -5.27
CA SER A 192 -30.81 -2.58 -6.52
C SER A 192 -29.69 -2.20 -7.49
N LEU A 193 -29.37 -0.91 -7.59
CA LEU A 193 -28.26 -0.39 -8.41
C LEU A 193 -26.91 -0.91 -7.90
N LEU A 194 -26.64 -0.77 -6.60
CA LEU A 194 -25.43 -1.23 -5.93
C LEU A 194 -25.24 -2.74 -6.09
N SER A 195 -26.30 -3.51 -5.86
CA SER A 195 -26.26 -4.98 -5.98
C SER A 195 -26.01 -5.44 -7.43
N ALA A 196 -26.55 -4.72 -8.42
CA ALA A 196 -26.28 -5.00 -9.82
C ALA A 196 -24.83 -4.68 -10.21
N ALA A 197 -24.27 -3.58 -9.69
CA ALA A 197 -22.91 -3.14 -9.97
C ALA A 197 -21.83 -4.00 -9.29
N LEU A 198 -22.11 -4.47 -8.07
CA LEU A 198 -21.21 -5.33 -7.29
C LEU A 198 -21.44 -6.83 -7.53
N GLY A 199 -22.32 -7.19 -8.47
CA GLY A 199 -22.55 -8.57 -8.86
C GLY A 199 -21.32 -9.19 -9.54
N PRO A 200 -21.21 -10.53 -9.57
CA PRO A 200 -20.10 -11.20 -10.25
C PRO A 200 -20.07 -10.82 -11.74
N CYS A 201 -18.91 -10.37 -12.22
CA CYS A 201 -18.69 -10.17 -13.65
C CYS A 201 -18.93 -11.48 -14.39
N ALA A 202 -19.83 -11.48 -15.38
CA ALA A 202 -20.07 -12.68 -16.19
C ALA A 202 -18.75 -13.10 -16.87
N THR A 203 -18.24 -14.29 -16.50
CA THR A 203 -16.97 -14.85 -16.99
C THR A 203 -17.00 -15.23 -18.47
N ARG A 204 -18.16 -15.12 -19.12
CA ARG A 204 -18.35 -15.32 -20.55
C ARG A 204 -19.48 -14.40 -21.00
N PRO A 205 -19.28 -13.52 -22.00
CA PRO A 205 -20.42 -12.90 -22.66
C PRO A 205 -21.17 -14.05 -23.35
N ALA A 206 -22.27 -14.51 -22.73
CA ALA A 206 -23.17 -15.43 -23.39
C ALA A 206 -23.62 -14.74 -24.68
N GLY A 207 -23.26 -15.35 -25.81
CA GLY A 207 -23.62 -14.83 -27.11
C GLY A 207 -25.13 -14.58 -27.19
N ASN A 208 -25.44 -13.41 -27.71
CA ASN A 208 -26.76 -12.85 -28.01
C ASN A 208 -27.44 -12.06 -26.87
N ILE A 209 -27.65 -10.79 -27.22
CA ILE A 209 -28.11 -9.65 -26.44
C ILE A 209 -27.02 -9.17 -25.49
N ALA A 210 -26.34 -8.09 -25.89
CA ALA A 210 -25.63 -7.23 -24.97
C ALA A 210 -26.58 -6.99 -23.78
N GLN A 211 -26.30 -7.62 -22.64
CA GLN A 211 -26.88 -7.18 -21.38
C GLN A 211 -26.36 -5.76 -21.21
N ILE A 212 -27.13 -4.79 -21.69
CA ILE A 212 -26.87 -3.38 -21.49
C ILE A 212 -26.87 -3.24 -19.97
N GLN A 213 -25.68 -3.17 -19.37
CA GLN A 213 -25.59 -2.81 -17.97
C GLN A 213 -26.31 -1.47 -17.83
N PRO A 214 -27.38 -1.38 -17.02
CA PRO A 214 -28.18 -0.17 -16.95
C PRO A 214 -27.44 0.96 -16.21
N HIS A 215 -26.19 0.73 -15.85
CA HIS A 215 -25.37 1.62 -15.04
C HIS A 215 -23.91 1.59 -15.53
N SER A 216 -23.21 2.70 -15.27
CA SER A 216 -21.79 2.86 -15.49
C SER A 216 -21.08 2.97 -14.15
N ILE A 217 -19.89 2.39 -14.04
CA ILE A 217 -19.03 2.47 -12.84
C ILE A 217 -17.82 3.33 -13.19
N PHE A 218 -17.51 4.29 -12.33
CA PHE A 218 -16.40 5.23 -12.49
C PHE A 218 -15.45 5.15 -11.30
N SER A 219 -14.15 5.13 -11.56
CA SER A 219 -13.14 5.38 -10.52
C SER A 219 -13.08 6.87 -10.21
N LEU A 220 -12.91 7.23 -8.94
CA LEU A 220 -12.68 8.64 -8.58
C LEU A 220 -11.21 9.03 -8.73
N SER A 221 -11.00 10.20 -9.31
CA SER A 221 -9.69 10.85 -9.34
C SER A 221 -9.83 12.32 -8.99
N THR A 222 -8.75 12.88 -8.46
CA THR A 222 -8.62 14.29 -8.09
C THR A 222 -7.49 14.92 -8.87
N ARG A 223 -7.56 16.23 -9.09
CA ARG A 223 -6.47 17.00 -9.67
C ARG A 223 -6.28 18.27 -8.86
N VAL A 224 -5.02 18.57 -8.52
CA VAL A 224 -4.63 19.84 -7.90
C VAL A 224 -4.01 20.73 -8.98
N GLY A 225 -4.64 21.87 -9.26
CA GLY A 225 -4.22 22.79 -10.32
C GLY A 225 -4.17 22.12 -11.70
N ASP A 226 -3.09 22.35 -12.44
CA ASP A 226 -2.84 21.73 -13.75
C ASP A 226 -2.02 20.42 -13.68
N GLY A 227 -1.90 19.84 -12.48
CA GLY A 227 -1.16 18.60 -12.25
C GLY A 227 -1.82 17.35 -12.86
N PRO A 228 -1.16 16.19 -12.78
CA PRO A 228 -1.77 14.91 -13.16
C PRO A 228 -2.97 14.59 -12.27
N ALA A 229 -3.91 13.79 -12.80
CA ALA A 229 -4.99 13.25 -11.99
C ALA A 229 -4.45 12.13 -11.09
N ILE A 230 -4.80 12.18 -9.81
CA ILE A 230 -4.42 11.22 -8.78
C ILE A 230 -5.67 10.39 -8.46
N ALA A 231 -5.60 9.07 -8.64
CA ALA A 231 -6.71 8.18 -8.31
C ALA A 231 -6.92 8.14 -6.79
N ILE A 232 -8.17 8.25 -6.36
CA ILE A 232 -8.55 8.09 -4.95
C ILE A 232 -8.78 6.60 -4.71
N SER A 233 -7.82 5.95 -4.05
CA SER A 233 -7.85 4.50 -3.82
C SER A 233 -9.09 4.07 -3.06
N GLY A 234 -9.82 3.09 -3.60
CA GLY A 234 -11.03 2.55 -3.00
C GLY A 234 -12.30 3.38 -3.19
N ALA A 235 -12.25 4.55 -3.84
CA ALA A 235 -13.42 5.38 -4.12
C ALA A 235 -13.95 5.13 -5.54
N PHE A 236 -15.28 5.06 -5.67
CA PHE A 236 -15.95 4.83 -6.95
C PHE A 236 -17.34 5.46 -6.97
N ALA A 237 -17.86 5.69 -8.17
CA ALA A 237 -19.24 6.12 -8.39
C ALA A 237 -19.96 5.17 -9.34
N ILE A 238 -21.25 4.91 -9.09
CA ILE A 238 -22.14 4.15 -9.97
C ILE A 238 -23.23 5.12 -10.44
N ALA A 239 -23.33 5.35 -11.74
CA ALA A 239 -24.40 6.18 -12.31
C ALA A 239 -25.34 5.33 -13.15
N ARG A 240 -26.64 5.47 -12.94
CA ARG A 240 -27.69 4.91 -13.79
C ARG A 240 -28.41 6.05 -14.50
N ARG A 241 -28.56 5.92 -15.81
CA ARG A 241 -29.50 6.76 -16.56
C ARG A 241 -30.89 6.17 -16.46
N LEU A 242 -31.83 6.95 -15.94
CA LEU A 242 -33.23 6.53 -15.84
C LEU A 242 -33.93 6.83 -17.17
N ARG A 243 -33.65 6.01 -18.20
CA ARG A 243 -34.38 6.12 -19.47
C ARG A 243 -35.79 5.53 -19.31
N LYS A 244 -36.82 6.31 -19.63
CA LYS A 244 -38.14 5.78 -19.97
C LYS A 244 -38.14 5.50 -21.48
N GLU A 245 -38.25 4.25 -21.89
CA GLU A 245 -38.46 3.93 -23.30
C GLU A 245 -39.91 4.27 -23.76
N PRO A 246 -40.14 4.54 -25.06
CA PRO A 246 -39.15 4.66 -26.14
C PRO A 246 -39.00 6.10 -26.69
N LEU A 247 -37.74 6.56 -26.78
CA LEU A 247 -37.16 7.52 -27.75
C LEU A 247 -38.05 8.64 -28.33
N LEU A 248 -38.86 9.32 -27.51
CA LEU A 248 -39.67 10.45 -27.95
C LEU A 248 -39.61 11.57 -26.91
N GLN A 249 -38.45 12.20 -26.77
CA GLN A 249 -38.24 13.63 -26.52
C GLN A 249 -36.77 13.84 -26.11
N LEU A 250 -36.01 14.55 -26.94
CA LEU A 250 -34.61 14.88 -26.72
C LEU A 250 -34.40 16.00 -25.68
N ASP A 251 -35.47 16.45 -25.00
CA ASP A 251 -35.52 17.74 -24.29
C ASP A 251 -35.97 17.61 -22.82
N GLU A 252 -36.16 16.40 -22.30
CA GLU A 252 -36.28 16.20 -20.85
C GLU A 252 -34.88 16.03 -20.27
N GLU A 253 -34.54 16.80 -19.22
CA GLU A 253 -33.35 16.59 -18.39
C GLU A 253 -33.28 15.10 -18.03
N GLU A 254 -32.32 14.35 -18.59
CA GLU A 254 -32.16 12.92 -18.32
C GLU A 254 -32.02 12.74 -16.80
N LEU A 255 -33.01 12.12 -16.16
CA LEU A 255 -32.94 11.82 -14.73
C LEU A 255 -31.79 10.83 -14.51
N GLU A 256 -30.78 11.26 -13.76
CA GLU A 256 -29.67 10.43 -13.34
C GLU A 256 -29.85 9.98 -11.89
N ASP A 257 -29.29 8.84 -11.58
CA ASP A 257 -29.24 8.32 -10.22
C ASP A 257 -27.81 7.86 -9.95
N VAL A 258 -27.14 8.50 -8.99
CA VAL A 258 -25.71 8.33 -8.75
C VAL A 258 -25.46 7.91 -7.32
N LEU A 259 -24.70 6.84 -7.16
CA LEU A 259 -24.15 6.40 -5.90
C LEU A 259 -22.65 6.66 -5.87
N LEU A 260 -22.19 7.35 -4.84
CA LEU A 260 -20.78 7.55 -4.56
C LEU A 260 -20.40 6.71 -3.34
N PHE A 261 -19.26 6.04 -3.42
CA PHE A 261 -18.59 5.50 -2.25
C PHE A 261 -17.23 6.19 -2.07
N THR A 262 -16.98 6.69 -0.87
CA THR A 262 -15.63 7.07 -0.43
C THR A 262 -15.27 6.29 0.85
N PRO A 263 -14.00 5.87 1.04
CA PRO A 263 -13.60 5.15 2.25
C PRO A 263 -13.87 5.89 3.57
N HIS A 264 -14.02 7.21 3.54
CA HIS A 264 -14.19 8.04 4.73
C HIS A 264 -15.64 8.42 5.02
N ASP A 265 -16.44 8.69 3.97
CA ASP A 265 -17.83 9.16 4.12
C ASP A 265 -18.85 8.03 3.90
N GLY A 266 -18.41 6.90 3.35
CA GLY A 266 -19.27 5.77 3.05
C GLY A 266 -20.08 5.99 1.78
N LEU A 267 -21.30 5.47 1.77
CA LEU A 267 -22.23 5.52 0.65
C LEU A 267 -23.08 6.79 0.67
N GLU A 268 -23.12 7.49 -0.46
CA GLU A 268 -23.91 8.71 -0.67
C GLU A 268 -24.71 8.65 -1.98
N ALA A 269 -25.90 9.23 -1.98
CA ALA A 269 -26.77 9.30 -3.16
C ALA A 269 -26.85 10.72 -3.70
N PHE A 270 -26.79 10.86 -5.02
CA PHE A 270 -26.89 12.12 -5.74
C PHE A 270 -27.85 11.99 -6.92
N ALA A 271 -28.53 13.10 -7.23
CA ALA A 271 -29.46 13.19 -8.36
C ALA A 271 -28.78 13.30 -9.74
N SER A 272 -27.46 13.53 -9.79
CA SER A 272 -26.68 13.55 -11.03
C SER A 272 -25.18 13.57 -10.76
N LEU A 273 -24.40 13.25 -11.78
CA LEU A 273 -22.94 13.35 -11.72
C LEU A 273 -22.49 14.80 -11.51
N THR A 274 -23.23 15.76 -12.08
CA THR A 274 -22.95 17.21 -11.89
C THR A 274 -23.13 17.60 -10.43
N HIS A 275 -24.26 17.25 -9.81
CA HIS A 275 -24.51 17.58 -8.40
C HIS A 275 -23.50 16.89 -7.48
N MET A 276 -23.13 15.64 -7.76
CA MET A 276 -22.06 14.94 -7.05
C MET A 276 -20.73 15.72 -7.14
N ASN A 277 -20.32 16.12 -8.35
CA ASN A 277 -19.07 16.86 -8.56
C ASN A 277 -19.05 18.21 -7.87
N GLU A 278 -20.14 18.97 -7.91
CA GLU A 278 -20.26 20.26 -7.22
C GLU A 278 -20.12 20.10 -5.70
N ARG A 279 -20.76 19.06 -5.13
CA ARG A 279 -20.64 18.75 -3.70
C ARG A 279 -19.23 18.35 -3.30
N LEU A 280 -18.57 17.52 -4.11
CA LEU A 280 -17.18 17.14 -3.89
C LEU A 280 -16.24 18.35 -3.98
N ALA A 281 -16.44 19.22 -4.98
CA ALA A 281 -15.66 20.45 -5.13
C ALA A 281 -15.83 21.39 -3.93
N GLN A 282 -17.06 21.50 -3.40
CA GLN A 282 -17.34 22.28 -2.20
C GLN A 282 -16.61 21.73 -0.97
N ARG A 283 -16.72 20.42 -0.69
CA ARG A 283 -16.02 19.78 0.45
C ARG A 283 -14.52 19.87 0.34
N ALA A 284 -13.99 19.81 -0.88
CA ALA A 284 -12.56 19.91 -1.11
C ALA A 284 -11.96 21.29 -0.83
N THR A 285 -12.77 22.31 -0.57
CA THR A 285 -12.29 23.57 0.01
C THR A 285 -11.84 23.41 1.46
N GLU A 286 -12.33 22.39 2.17
CA GLU A 286 -11.97 22.09 3.55
C GLU A 286 -10.59 21.40 3.63
N PRO A 287 -9.62 21.94 4.38
CA PRO A 287 -8.29 21.35 4.52
C PRO A 287 -8.32 19.91 5.06
N ASP A 288 -9.15 19.65 6.06
CA ASP A 288 -9.24 18.31 6.68
C ASP A 288 -9.81 17.27 5.72
N TYR A 289 -10.75 17.65 4.86
CA TYR A 289 -11.28 16.76 3.83
C TYR A 289 -10.20 16.39 2.80
N ARG A 290 -9.38 17.36 2.36
CA ARG A 290 -8.26 17.10 1.46
C ARG A 290 -7.21 16.17 2.07
N ARG A 291 -6.88 16.36 3.34
CA ARG A 291 -5.95 15.49 4.06
C ARG A 291 -6.47 14.07 4.18
N ARG A 292 -7.76 13.91 4.52
CA ARG A 292 -8.40 12.58 4.59
C ARG A 292 -8.35 11.86 3.25
N LEU A 293 -8.65 12.54 2.15
CA LEU A 293 -8.56 11.95 0.82
C LEU A 293 -7.12 11.72 0.30
N GLY A 294 -6.09 12.02 1.11
CA GLY A 294 -4.69 11.84 0.73
C GLY A 294 -4.21 12.79 -0.36
N ILE A 295 -4.82 13.99 -0.46
CA ILE A 295 -4.60 14.97 -1.53
C ILE A 295 -3.74 16.15 -1.05
N GLU A 296 -2.90 15.97 -0.03
CA GLU A 296 -1.92 17.01 0.30
C GLU A 296 -0.76 16.98 -0.70
N PRO A 297 -0.30 18.14 -1.20
CA PRO A 297 0.96 18.20 -1.92
C PRO A 297 2.07 17.71 -0.98
N ALA A 298 3.06 17.00 -1.53
CA ALA A 298 4.31 16.74 -0.82
C ALA A 298 4.79 18.05 -0.20
N ALA A 299 5.10 18.03 1.09
CA ALA A 299 5.43 19.20 1.88
C ALA A 299 6.44 20.11 1.17
N GLU A 300 5.98 21.21 0.56
CA GLU A 300 6.82 22.39 0.39
C GLU A 300 7.03 22.93 1.80
N GLN A 301 8.18 22.58 2.36
CA GLN A 301 8.73 23.22 3.54
C GLN A 301 8.61 24.74 3.37
N ALA A 302 8.04 25.38 4.37
CA ALA A 302 7.79 26.81 4.41
C ALA A 302 9.02 27.63 3.99
N THR A 303 8.94 28.25 2.82
CA THR A 303 9.61 29.54 2.58
C THR A 303 8.54 30.59 2.39
N VAL A 304 8.36 31.38 3.43
CA VAL A 304 7.65 32.66 3.39
C VAL A 304 8.29 33.54 2.31
N SER A 305 7.57 33.77 1.21
CA SER A 305 7.64 35.05 0.51
C SER A 305 6.37 35.29 -0.30
N SER A 306 5.80 36.44 -0.03
CA SER A 306 4.55 36.99 -0.55
C SER A 306 4.42 36.94 -2.08
N ARG A 307 3.25 36.48 -2.57
CA ARG A 307 2.36 37.26 -3.44
C ARG A 307 1.06 36.49 -3.68
N CYS A 308 -0.05 37.17 -3.43
CA CYS A 308 -1.37 36.75 -3.85
C CYS A 308 -1.39 36.44 -5.35
N ASN A 309 -1.89 35.27 -5.72
CA ASN A 309 -2.70 35.11 -6.92
C ASN A 309 -3.72 34.00 -6.66
N GLY A 310 -4.99 34.40 -6.68
CA GLY A 310 -6.11 33.48 -6.56
C GLY A 310 -6.04 32.44 -7.67
N SER A 311 -5.82 31.19 -7.28
CA SER A 311 -6.01 30.02 -8.12
C SER A 311 -6.92 29.09 -7.34
N THR A 312 -8.22 29.25 -7.60
CA THR A 312 -9.23 28.31 -7.11
C THR A 312 -8.92 26.94 -7.74
N PRO A 313 -8.74 25.87 -6.96
CA PRO A 313 -8.52 24.54 -7.52
C PRO A 313 -9.74 24.15 -8.38
N CYS A 314 -9.51 23.87 -9.65
CA CYS A 314 -10.54 23.34 -10.55
C CYS A 314 -10.66 21.83 -10.31
N TRP A 315 -11.70 21.44 -9.58
CA TRP A 315 -12.06 20.04 -9.38
C TRP A 315 -12.83 19.56 -10.60
N LYS A 316 -12.17 18.73 -11.41
CA LYS A 316 -12.81 18.04 -12.53
C LYS A 316 -12.64 16.55 -12.27
N ALA A 317 -13.74 15.86 -11.96
CA ALA A 317 -13.77 14.41 -12.15
C ALA A 317 -13.49 14.17 -13.63
N ILE A 318 -12.37 13.54 -13.92
CA ILE A 318 -12.06 13.08 -15.27
C ILE A 318 -12.68 11.69 -15.35
N PHE A 319 -13.80 11.64 -16.06
CA PHE A 319 -14.53 10.42 -16.42
C PHE A 319 -13.81 9.69 -17.55
#